data_AF-A0A6C0BPA2-F1
#
_entry.id   AF-A0A6C0BPA2-F1
#
_cell.length_a   1.000
_cell.length_b   1.000
_cell.length_c   1.000
_cell.angle_alpha   90.00
_cell.angle_beta   90.00
_cell.angle_gamma   90.00
#
_symmetry.space_group_name_H-M   'P 1'
#
loop_
_entity.id
_entity.type
_entity.pdbx_description
1 polymer ?
#
loop_
_entity_poly.entity_id
_entity_poly.type
_entity_poly.pdbx_seq_one_letter_code
_entity_poly.pdbx_strand_id
1 'polypeptide(L)'
;MHKNLIVYKNNIVDIPYLPEESHKDFEMRKWYILKNIHVTNENGCDNAICSLDELINYSKLYIRKENNKCVFDTHNMEMNKTFEKNLFIRSNFHK
;
A
#
# COMPACT_ATOMS: atom_id res chain seq x y z
N MET A 1 22.48 8.24 0.11
CA MET A 1 21.14 7.77 -0.27
C MET A 1 20.62 6.88 0.84
N HIS A 2 19.57 7.30 1.56
CA HIS A 2 18.89 6.42 2.52
C HIS A 2 18.01 5.45 1.73
N LYS A 3 18.24 4.14 1.91
CA LYS A 3 17.40 3.08 1.31
C LYS A 3 16.20 2.82 2.22
N ASN A 4 15.00 2.72 1.65
CA ASN A 4 13.76 2.44 2.36
C ASN A 4 13.38 0.98 2.18
N LEU A 5 14.09 0.12 2.91
CA LEU A 5 14.02 -1.32 2.76
C LEU A 5 12.82 -1.92 3.52
N ILE A 6 12.14 -2.86 2.88
CA ILE A 6 11.09 -3.70 3.45
C ILE A 6 11.38 -5.17 3.18
N VAL A 7 10.75 -6.07 3.96
CA VAL A 7 10.78 -7.51 3.70
C VAL A 7 9.47 -7.93 3.04
N TYR A 8 9.55 -8.53 1.85
CA TYR A 8 8.40 -9.06 1.10
C TYR A 8 8.74 -10.46 0.58
N LYS A 9 7.93 -11.47 0.93
CA LYS A 9 8.15 -12.88 0.54
C LYS A 9 9.61 -13.33 0.74
N ASN A 10 10.17 -13.05 1.92
CA ASN A 10 11.56 -13.33 2.31
C ASN A 10 12.65 -12.60 1.49
N ASN A 11 12.28 -11.63 0.65
CA ASN A 11 13.22 -10.79 -0.09
C ASN A 11 13.27 -9.38 0.53
N ILE A 12 14.45 -8.77 0.53
CA ILE A 12 14.62 -7.36 0.89
C ILE A 12 14.40 -6.54 -0.36
N VAL A 13 13.44 -5.61 -0.32
CA VAL A 13 13.11 -4.73 -1.44
C VAL A 13 13.13 -3.27 -1.00
N ASP A 14 13.61 -2.39 -1.87
CA ASP A 14 13.62 -0.94 -1.65
C ASP A 14 12.31 -0.32 -2.15
N ILE A 15 11.72 0.58 -1.36
CA ILE A 15 10.62 1.44 -1.81
C ILE A 15 11.23 2.76 -2.28
N PRO A 16 11.33 3.01 -3.59
CA PRO A 16 11.94 4.23 -4.09
C PRO A 16 11.05 5.44 -3.78
N TYR A 17 11.68 6.60 -3.52
CA TYR A 17 11.02 7.90 -3.62
C TYR A 17 10.56 8.15 -5.06
N LEU A 18 9.39 8.75 -5.22
CA LEU A 18 8.92 9.18 -6.54
C LEU A 18 9.38 10.61 -6.84
N PRO A 19 9.53 10.98 -8.12
CA PRO A 19 9.77 12.37 -8.50
C PRO A 19 8.68 13.27 -7.91
N GLU A 20 9.09 14.39 -7.32
CA GLU A 20 8.18 15.40 -6.72
C GLU A 20 7.33 14.92 -5.53
N GLU A 21 7.62 13.74 -4.99
CA GLU A 21 6.94 13.22 -3.81
C GLU A 21 7.41 13.94 -2.54
N SER A 22 6.46 14.48 -1.77
CA SER A 22 6.77 15.05 -0.46
C SER A 22 7.15 13.94 0.53
N HIS A 23 7.93 14.27 1.56
CA HIS A 23 8.26 13.29 2.61
C HIS A 23 7.00 12.71 3.28
N LYS A 24 5.95 13.53 3.46
CA LYS A 24 4.66 13.10 4.00
C LYS A 24 3.98 12.06 3.09
N ASP A 25 3.93 12.33 1.80
CA ASP A 25 3.33 11.42 0.81
C ASP A 25 4.09 10.10 0.75
N PHE A 26 5.42 10.16 0.81
CA PHE A 26 6.26 8.97 0.88
C PHE A 26 5.95 8.10 2.09
N GLU A 27 5.89 8.69 3.29
CA GLU A 27 5.58 7.92 4.51
C GLU A 27 4.17 7.33 4.48
N MET A 28 3.17 8.05 3.95
CA MET A 28 1.83 7.51 3.74
C MET A 28 1.82 6.34 2.75
N ARG A 29 2.58 6.45 1.65
CA ARG A 29 2.70 5.39 0.64
C ARG A 29 3.40 4.15 1.20
N LYS A 30 4.47 4.35 1.98
CA LYS A 30 5.18 3.30 2.69
C LYS A 30 4.27 2.58 3.70
N TRP A 31 3.48 3.33 4.46
CA TRP A 31 2.49 2.77 5.37
C TRP A 31 1.46 1.90 4.64
N TYR A 32 0.95 2.38 3.51
CA TYR A 32 0.03 1.65 2.66
C TYR A 32 0.58 0.30 2.23
N ILE A 33 1.82 0.28 1.73
CA ILE A 33 2.49 -0.95 1.28
C ILE A 33 2.67 -1.93 2.45
N LEU A 34 3.18 -1.46 3.59
CA LEU A 34 3.46 -2.30 4.76
C LEU A 34 2.19 -2.96 5.32
N LYS A 35 1.09 -2.23 5.43
CA LYS A 35 -0.17 -2.79 5.96
C LYS A 35 -0.76 -3.84 5.05
N ASN A 36 -0.72 -3.61 3.74
CA ASN A 36 -1.25 -4.58 2.78
C ASN A 36 -0.38 -5.85 2.71
N ILE A 37 0.94 -5.74 2.86
CA ILE A 37 1.83 -6.91 3.00
C ILE A 37 1.53 -7.70 4.29
N HIS A 38 1.28 -7.01 5.40
CA HIS A 38 1.02 -7.67 6.67
C HIS A 38 -0.28 -8.48 6.65
N VAL A 39 -1.39 -7.89 6.19
CA VAL A 39 -2.69 -8.58 6.08
C VAL A 39 -2.64 -9.77 5.11
N THR A 40 -1.84 -9.64 4.05
CA THR A 40 -1.55 -10.74 3.09
C THR A 40 -0.90 -11.94 3.77
N ASN A 41 0.05 -11.68 4.67
CA ASN A 41 0.80 -12.74 5.34
C ASN A 41 -0.02 -13.40 6.45
N GLU A 42 -0.85 -12.62 7.18
CA GLU A 42 -1.68 -13.14 8.29
C GLU A 42 -2.85 -14.00 7.84
N ASN A 43 -3.51 -13.66 6.72
CA ASN A 43 -4.72 -14.36 6.30
C ASN A 43 -4.47 -15.64 5.47
N GLY A 44 -3.22 -15.99 5.19
CA GLY A 44 -2.91 -17.01 4.19
C GLY A 44 -3.28 -16.50 2.80
N CYS A 45 -2.30 -16.36 1.93
CA CYS A 45 -2.47 -15.78 0.60
C CYS A 45 -3.22 -16.74 -0.36
N ASP A 46 -4.52 -16.98 -0.13
CA ASP A 46 -5.41 -17.69 -1.06
C ASP A 46 -6.41 -16.75 -1.76
N ASN A 47 -6.58 -15.53 -1.28
CA ASN A 47 -7.41 -14.52 -1.96
C ASN A 47 -6.53 -13.51 -2.69
N ALA A 48 -6.06 -13.91 -3.87
CA ALA A 48 -5.62 -13.04 -4.98
C ALA A 48 -4.73 -11.86 -4.60
N ILE A 49 -3.48 -12.12 -4.21
CA ILE A 49 -2.62 -11.05 -3.72
C ILE A 49 -1.55 -10.68 -4.74
N CYS A 50 -1.81 -9.49 -5.28
CA CYS A 50 -0.95 -8.59 -5.99
C CYS A 50 0.54 -8.71 -5.66
N SER A 51 1.35 -8.74 -6.71
CA SER A 51 2.79 -8.50 -6.69
C SER A 51 3.14 -7.20 -5.95
N LEU A 52 4.38 -7.09 -5.48
CA LEU A 52 4.87 -5.84 -4.88
C LEU A 52 4.75 -4.65 -5.83
N ASP A 53 4.90 -4.87 -7.15
CA ASP A 53 4.73 -3.84 -8.16
C ASP A 53 3.30 -3.30 -8.22
N GLU A 54 2.31 -4.19 -8.10
CA GLU A 54 0.90 -3.79 -7.99
C GLU A 54 0.64 -3.00 -6.71
N LEU A 55 1.18 -3.42 -5.56
CA LEU A 55 1.08 -2.65 -4.31
C LEU A 55 1.71 -1.27 -4.45
N ILE A 56 2.89 -1.17 -5.09
CA ILE A 56 3.53 0.10 -5.40
C ILE A 56 2.62 0.94 -6.31
N ASN A 57 1.98 0.35 -7.32
CA ASN A 57 1.09 1.06 -8.22
C ASN A 57 -0.17 1.58 -7.50
N TYR A 58 -0.85 0.74 -6.71
CA TYR A 58 -2.02 1.16 -5.95
C TYR A 58 -1.70 2.18 -4.86
N SER A 59 -0.54 2.09 -4.24
CA SER A 59 -0.07 3.09 -3.27
C SER A 59 0.12 4.47 -3.92
N LYS A 60 0.53 4.55 -5.20
CA LYS A 60 0.58 5.81 -5.97
C LYS A 60 -0.82 6.37 -6.24
N LEU A 61 -1.74 5.50 -6.63
CA LEU A 61 -3.13 5.88 -6.88
C LEU A 61 -3.80 6.39 -5.60
N TYR A 62 -3.49 5.78 -4.45
CA TYR A 62 -3.98 6.19 -3.14
C TYR A 62 -3.55 7.63 -2.80
N ILE A 63 -2.26 7.93 -2.89
CA ILE A 63 -1.74 9.29 -2.63
C ILE A 63 -2.31 10.32 -3.60
N ARG A 64 -2.45 9.98 -4.89
CA ARG A 64 -3.05 10.89 -5.88
C ARG A 64 -4.51 11.21 -5.58
N LYS A 65 -5.26 10.23 -5.09
CA LYS A 65 -6.65 10.40 -4.64
C LYS A 65 -6.71 11.31 -3.40
N GLU A 66 -5.91 11.04 -2.37
CA GLU A 66 -5.87 11.82 -1.12
C GLU A 66 -5.47 13.29 -1.35
N ASN A 67 -4.55 13.53 -2.28
CA ASN A 67 -4.11 14.88 -2.63
C ASN A 67 -5.07 15.63 -3.59
N ASN A 68 -6.32 15.17 -3.76
CA ASN A 68 -7.38 15.77 -4.58
C ASN A 68 -7.03 15.97 -6.08
N LYS A 69 -6.24 15.07 -6.68
CA LYS A 69 -5.78 15.19 -8.07
C LYS A 69 -6.01 13.92 -8.90
N CYS A 70 -7.26 13.44 -8.96
CA CYS A 70 -7.89 12.70 -10.07
C CYS A 70 -8.87 11.61 -9.59
N VAL A 71 -9.91 11.37 -10.40
CA VAL A 71 -10.74 10.15 -10.38
C VAL A 71 -10.16 9.20 -11.42
N PHE A 72 -9.85 7.97 -11.03
CA PHE A 72 -9.34 6.92 -11.93
C PHE A 72 -10.49 6.03 -12.43
N ASP A 73 -10.22 5.11 -13.36
CA ASP A 73 -11.23 4.15 -13.80
C ASP A 73 -11.80 3.33 -12.62
N THR A 74 -13.03 2.86 -12.80
CA THR A 74 -13.82 2.20 -11.75
C THR A 74 -13.10 0.99 -11.15
N HIS A 75 -12.39 0.21 -11.98
CA HIS A 75 -11.66 -0.97 -11.52
C HIS A 75 -10.51 -0.59 -10.57
N ASN A 76 -9.68 0.37 -10.96
CA ASN A 76 -8.59 0.86 -10.11
C ASN A 76 -9.10 1.47 -8.80
N MET A 77 -10.25 2.14 -8.83
CA MET A 77 -10.88 2.68 -7.61
C MET A 77 -11.40 1.60 -6.67
N GLU A 78 -12.01 0.54 -7.20
CA GLU A 78 -12.52 -0.58 -6.40
C GLU A 78 -11.39 -1.39 -5.75
N MET A 79 -10.32 -1.64 -6.50
CA MET A 79 -9.13 -2.29 -5.98
C MET A 79 -8.47 -1.46 -4.88
N ASN A 80 -8.30 -0.15 -5.11
CA ASN A 80 -7.71 0.73 -4.09
C ASN A 80 -8.57 0.79 -2.82
N LYS A 81 -9.90 0.89 -2.95
CA LYS A 81 -10.83 0.82 -1.80
C LYS A 81 -10.69 -0.49 -1.01
N THR A 82 -10.40 -1.60 -1.69
CA THR A 82 -10.20 -2.90 -1.04
C THR A 82 -8.94 -2.87 -0.17
N PHE A 83 -7.83 -2.34 -0.68
CA PHE A 83 -6.59 -2.18 0.07
C PHE A 83 -6.66 -1.09 1.15
N GLU A 84 -7.45 -0.03 0.94
CA GLU A 84 -7.69 1.01 1.94
C GLU A 84 -8.31 0.43 3.23
N LYS A 85 -9.15 -0.61 3.12
CA LYS A 85 -9.72 -1.30 4.29
C LYS A 85 -8.66 -1.90 5.20
N ASN A 86 -7.50 -2.28 4.66
CA ASN A 86 -6.38 -2.84 5.42
C ASN A 86 -5.56 -1.77 6.16
N LEU A 87 -5.73 -0.49 5.82
CA LEU A 87 -5.04 0.62 6.49
C LEU A 87 -5.61 0.90 7.87
N PHE A 88 -6.89 0.59 8.07
CA PHE A 88 -7.56 0.71 9.36
C PHE A 88 -7.39 -0.59 10.13
N ILE A 89 -6.80 -0.51 11.31
CA ILE A 89 -6.76 -1.63 12.24
C ILE A 89 -8.21 -1.96 12.58
N ARG A 90 -8.68 -3.19 12.30
CA ARG A 90 -9.75 -3.78 13.10
C ARG A 90 -9.19 -3.86 14.51
N SER A 91 -9.47 -2.87 15.34
CA SER A 91 -9.35 -3.00 16.79
C SER A 91 -10.41 -4.02 17.21
N ASN A 92 -10.15 -5.29 16.93
CA ASN A 92 -10.76 -6.38 17.66
C ASN A 92 -10.13 -6.39 19.06
N PHE A 93 -10.43 -5.36 19.84
CA PHE A 93 -10.52 -5.52 21.28
C PHE A 93 -11.76 -6.39 21.53
N HIS A 94 -11.61 -7.69 21.30
CA HIS A 94 -12.47 -8.65 21.98
C HIS A 94 -12.01 -8.64 23.45
N LYS A 95 -12.93 -8.14 24.28
CA LYS A 95 -13.03 -8.16 25.76
C LYS A 95 -11.95 -8.93 26.53
#